data_AF-A0A7I9ZQF2-F1
#
_entry.id   AF-A0A7I9ZQF2-F1
#
_cell.length_a   1.000
_cell.length_b   1.000
_cell.length_c   1.000
_cell.angle_alpha   90.00
_cell.angle_beta   90.00
_cell.angle_gamma   90.00
#
_symmetry.space_group_name_H-M   'P 1'
#
loop_
_entity.id
_entity.type
_entity.pdbx_description
1 polymer ?
#
loop_
_entity_poly.entity_id
_entity_poly.type
_entity_poly.pdbx_seq_one_letter_code
_entity_poly.pdbx_strand_id
1 'polypeptide(L)'
;MADRRQLPPQIRRVELARRAGSKPVVRYQLTVDTGVVDGKRKQLRRRYRTEKEARAALAEIQGQVNAGTYVQPSMLTTENACADWLNLATGFVPQLLRATNTSFSRYAASWANWPCGI
;
A
#
# COMPACT_ATOMS: atom_id res chain seq x y z
N MET A 1 7.64 -34.69 29.36
CA MET A 1 8.64 -33.64 29.09
C MET A 1 8.10 -32.74 27.98
N ALA A 2 7.73 -31.51 28.29
CA ALA A 2 7.29 -30.56 27.27
C ALA A 2 8.50 -30.16 26.42
N ASP A 3 8.43 -30.45 25.12
CA ASP A 3 9.42 -30.08 24.12
C ASP A 3 9.70 -28.56 24.21
N ARG A 4 10.85 -28.20 24.78
CA ARG A 4 11.29 -26.80 24.96
C ARG A 4 11.72 -26.26 23.61
N ARG A 5 10.76 -25.83 22.80
CA ARG A 5 11.04 -25.18 21.52
C ARG A 5 11.64 -23.80 21.77
N GLN A 6 12.95 -23.69 21.57
CA GLN A 6 13.66 -22.42 21.61
C GLN A 6 13.27 -21.58 20.40
N LEU A 7 12.25 -20.74 20.57
CA LEU A 7 11.85 -19.76 19.57
C LEU A 7 12.70 -18.50 19.74
N PRO A 8 13.24 -17.93 18.65
CA PRO A 8 13.88 -16.62 18.69
C PRO A 8 12.92 -15.56 19.23
N PRO A 9 13.40 -14.54 19.95
CA PRO A 9 12.54 -13.52 20.55
C PRO A 9 11.70 -12.74 19.53
N GLN A 10 12.12 -12.68 18.27
CA GLN A 10 11.36 -12.03 17.19
C GLN A 10 10.15 -12.85 16.69
N ILE A 11 10.10 -14.16 17.00
CA ILE A 11 9.04 -15.07 16.56
C ILE A 11 8.24 -15.53 17.77
N ARG A 12 6.98 -15.10 17.83
CA ARG A 12 6.05 -15.49 18.89
C ARG A 12 5.02 -16.49 18.36
N ARG A 13 4.82 -17.60 19.09
CA ARG A 13 3.68 -18.48 18.86
C ARG A 13 2.40 -17.80 19.34
N VAL A 14 1.41 -17.70 18.47
CA VAL A 14 0.10 -17.09 18.72
C VAL A 14 -0.96 -18.13 18.39
N GLU A 15 -1.87 -18.35 19.34
CA GLU A 15 -3.02 -19.22 19.15
C GLU A 15 -4.21 -18.34 18.78
N LEU A 16 -4.77 -18.56 17.61
CA LEU A 16 -5.97 -17.85 17.16
C LEU A 16 -7.19 -18.71 17.50
N ALA A 17 -8.09 -18.13 18.30
CA ALA A 17 -9.41 -18.69 18.50
C ALA A 17 -10.16 -18.72 17.17
N ARG A 18 -10.85 -19.82 16.90
CA ARG A 18 -11.82 -19.93 15.80
C ARG A 18 -13.25 -19.90 16.36
N ARG A 19 -14.24 -20.05 15.48
CA ARG A 19 -15.66 -20.22 15.82
C ARG A 19 -15.82 -21.17 17.00
N ALA A 20 -16.74 -20.81 17.91
CA ALA A 20 -17.07 -21.57 19.12
C ALA A 20 -17.19 -23.06 18.78
N GLY A 21 -16.36 -23.89 19.44
CA GLY A 21 -16.32 -25.34 19.27
C GLY A 21 -15.19 -25.89 18.38
N SER A 22 -14.39 -25.04 17.72
CA SER A 22 -13.27 -25.52 16.88
C SER A 22 -11.90 -25.36 17.55
N LYS A 23 -10.98 -26.29 17.25
CA LYS A 23 -9.62 -26.30 17.81
C LYS A 23 -8.89 -24.99 17.47
N PRO A 24 -8.18 -24.38 18.44
CA PRO A 24 -7.41 -23.16 18.21
C PRO A 24 -6.33 -23.39 17.17
N VAL A 25 -6.14 -22.42 16.28
CA VAL A 25 -5.15 -22.53 15.19
C VAL A 25 -3.86 -21.85 15.61
N VAL A 26 -2.79 -22.64 15.68
CA VAL A 26 -1.46 -22.12 15.95
C VAL A 26 -0.93 -21.36 14.74
N ARG A 27 -0.44 -20.14 14.99
CA ARG A 27 0.26 -19.29 14.02
C ARG A 27 1.54 -18.76 14.62
N TYR A 28 2.55 -18.59 13.80
CA TYR A 28 3.82 -18.02 14.20
C TYR A 28 3.85 -16.57 13.76
N GLN A 29 3.82 -15.65 14.71
CA GLN A 29 3.89 -14.23 14.47
C GLN A 29 5.35 -13.77 14.45
N LEU A 30 5.78 -13.27 13.30
CA LEU A 30 7.04 -12.60 13.10
C LEU A 30 6.87 -11.10 13.34
N THR A 31 7.77 -10.50 14.12
CA THR A 31 7.87 -9.05 14.29
C THR A 31 9.30 -8.60 13.97
N VAL A 32 9.47 -7.76 12.95
CA VAL A 32 10.77 -7.22 12.51
C VAL A 32 10.68 -5.71 12.47
N ASP A 33 11.68 -5.03 13.02
CA ASP A 33 11.83 -3.58 12.85
C ASP A 33 12.36 -3.30 11.44
N THR A 34 11.66 -2.46 10.70
CA THR A 34 11.99 -2.14 9.31
C THR A 34 12.42 -0.69 9.13
N GLY A 35 12.85 -0.06 10.23
CA GLY A 35 13.40 1.29 10.22
C GLY A 35 12.36 2.38 10.48
N VAL A 36 12.73 3.62 10.17
CA VAL A 36 11.92 4.81 10.45
C VAL A 36 11.27 5.29 9.16
N VAL A 37 9.96 5.39 9.16
CA VAL A 37 9.17 6.01 8.08
C VAL A 37 8.40 7.16 8.71
N ASP A 38 8.52 8.36 8.15
CA ASP A 38 7.86 9.59 8.65
C ASP A 38 8.14 9.90 10.13
N GLY A 39 9.39 9.67 10.57
CA GLY A 39 9.82 9.92 11.95
C GLY A 39 9.33 8.89 12.98
N LYS A 40 8.59 7.86 12.56
CA LYS A 40 8.10 6.78 13.43
C LYS A 40 8.75 5.46 13.08
N ARG A 41 9.11 4.67 14.10
CA ARG A 41 9.59 3.29 13.91
C ARG A 41 8.47 2.45 13.31
N LYS A 42 8.76 1.78 12.20
CA LYS A 42 7.80 0.95 11.48
C LYS A 42 8.18 -0.52 11.65
N GLN A 43 7.32 -1.25 12.35
CA GLN A 43 7.50 -2.69 12.54
C GLN A 43 6.64 -3.47 11.55
N LEU A 44 7.26 -4.39 10.83
CA LEU A 44 6.57 -5.38 10.03
C LEU A 44 6.10 -6.53 10.93
N ARG A 45 4.80 -6.83 10.87
CA ARG A 45 4.19 -7.96 11.59
C ARG A 45 3.52 -8.89 10.60
N ARG A 46 4.02 -10.13 10.47
CA ARG A 46 3.46 -11.17 9.60
C ARG A 46 3.17 -12.44 10.38
N ARG A 47 2.20 -13.23 9.91
CA ARG A 47 1.79 -14.48 10.55
C ARG A 47 1.95 -15.65 9.58
N TYR A 48 2.64 -16.70 10.01
CA TYR A 48 2.93 -17.90 9.23
C TYR A 48 2.26 -19.13 9.84
N ARG A 49 2.10 -20.17 9.03
CA ARG A 49 1.51 -21.45 9.46
C ARG A 49 2.51 -22.30 10.21
N THR A 50 3.77 -22.30 9.76
CA THR A 50 4.83 -23.13 10.32
C THR A 50 5.98 -22.29 10.91
N GLU A 51 6.75 -22.91 11.81
CA GLU A 51 7.94 -22.29 12.38
C GLU A 51 9.06 -22.11 11.35
N LYS A 52 9.26 -23.11 10.48
CA LYS A 52 10.30 -23.09 9.44
C LYS A 52 10.08 -21.92 8.48
N GLU A 53 8.85 -21.70 8.03
CA GLU A 53 8.49 -20.55 7.19
C GLU A 53 8.77 -19.22 7.90
N ALA A 54 8.41 -19.11 9.18
CA ALA A 54 8.64 -17.89 9.94
C ALA A 54 10.13 -17.57 10.09
N ARG A 55 10.98 -18.59 10.27
CA ARG A 55 12.43 -18.45 10.39
C ARG A 55 13.09 -18.07 9.06
N ALA A 56 12.67 -18.70 7.97
CA ALA A 56 13.14 -18.37 6.62
C ALA A 56 12.80 -16.91 6.26
N ALA A 57 11.54 -16.52 6.47
CA ALA A 57 11.10 -15.15 6.22
C ALA A 57 11.83 -14.12 7.10
N LEU A 58 12.12 -14.46 8.37
CA LEU A 58 12.91 -13.60 9.26
C LEU A 58 14.29 -13.31 8.66
N ALA A 59 15.00 -14.36 8.22
CA ALA A 59 16.34 -14.21 7.65
C ALA A 59 16.33 -13.40 6.35
N GLU A 60 15.35 -13.65 5.48
CA GLU A 60 15.18 -12.91 4.22
C GLU A 60 14.92 -11.42 4.47
N ILE A 61 13.96 -11.09 5.34
CA ILE A 61 13.58 -9.71 5.62
C ILE A 61 14.74 -8.98 6.33
N GLN A 62 15.40 -9.62 7.29
CA GLN A 62 16.58 -9.03 7.94
C GLN A 62 17.70 -8.77 6.94
N GLY A 63 17.95 -9.69 6.00
CA GLY A 63 18.91 -9.49 4.91
C GLY A 63 18.56 -8.27 4.05
N GLN A 64 17.31 -8.15 3.62
CA GLN A 64 16.83 -7.01 2.81
C GLN A 64 16.91 -5.68 3.56
N VAL A 65 16.60 -5.68 4.87
CA VAL A 65 16.70 -4.49 5.72
C VAL A 65 18.16 -4.07 5.91
N ASN A 66 19.06 -5.02 6.19
CA ASN A 66 20.49 -4.74 6.33
C ASN A 66 21.11 -4.27 5.01
N ALA A 67 20.66 -4.80 3.87
CA ALA A 67 21.06 -4.35 2.54
C ALA A 67 20.45 -3.00 2.14
N GLY A 68 19.48 -2.47 2.90
CA GLY A 68 18.76 -1.24 2.56
C GLY A 68 17.83 -1.36 1.34
N THR A 69 17.61 -2.57 0.83
CA THR A 69 16.76 -2.84 -0.37
C THR A 69 15.32 -3.14 0.00
N TYR A 70 14.99 -3.25 1.29
CA TYR A 70 13.63 -3.57 1.71
C TYR A 70 12.65 -2.44 1.35
N VAL A 71 11.69 -2.76 0.49
CA VAL A 71 10.57 -1.88 0.15
C VAL A 71 9.33 -2.29 0.94
N GLN A 72 8.71 -1.33 1.62
CA GLN A 72 7.47 -1.56 2.35
C GLN A 72 6.32 -1.86 1.38
N PRO A 73 5.47 -2.87 1.67
CA PRO A 73 4.28 -3.11 0.86
C PRO A 73 3.31 -1.94 1.01
N SER A 74 2.98 -1.31 -0.11
CA SER A 74 1.95 -0.27 -0.22
C SER A 74 0.75 -0.79 -1.01
N MET A 75 -0.45 -0.28 -0.71
CA MET A 75 -1.65 -0.51 -1.53
C MET A 75 -1.69 0.36 -2.80
N LEU A 76 -0.64 1.13 -3.06
CA LEU A 76 -0.53 2.02 -4.20
C LEU A 76 -0.51 1.21 -5.49
N THR A 77 -1.52 1.42 -6.34
CA THR A 77 -1.62 0.77 -7.65
C THR A 77 -0.70 1.48 -8.65
N THR A 78 -0.26 0.77 -9.69
CA THR A 78 0.57 1.36 -10.76
C THR A 78 -0.15 2.52 -11.44
N GLU A 79 -1.46 2.40 -11.66
CA GLU A 79 -2.29 3.45 -12.25
C GLU A 79 -2.29 4.72 -11.38
N ASN A 80 -2.48 4.57 -10.07
CA ASN A 80 -2.42 5.69 -9.13
C ASN A 80 -1.01 6.30 -9.11
N ALA A 81 0.05 5.48 -9.16
CA ALA A 81 1.43 5.96 -9.24
C ALA A 81 1.66 6.83 -10.47
N CYS A 82 1.19 6.38 -11.63
CA CYS A 82 1.33 7.09 -12.90
C CYS A 82 0.51 8.37 -12.92
N ALA A 83 -0.72 8.34 -12.39
CA ALA A 83 -1.58 9.52 -12.27
C ALA A 83 -0.95 10.56 -11.34
N ASP A 84 -0.46 10.16 -10.17
CA ASP A 84 0.23 11.04 -9.23
C ASP A 84 1.50 11.64 -9.86
N TRP A 85 2.29 10.82 -10.56
CA TRP A 85 3.48 11.29 -11.26
C TRP A 85 3.15 12.30 -12.36
N LEU A 86 2.14 12.02 -13.19
CA LEU A 86 1.67 12.95 -14.22
C LEU A 86 1.16 14.25 -13.61
N ASN A 87 0.40 14.19 -12.52
CA ASN A 87 -0.11 15.38 -11.81
C ASN A 87 1.03 16.24 -11.23
N LEU A 88 2.08 15.61 -10.70
CA LEU A 88 3.28 16.31 -10.22
C LEU A 88 4.11 16.88 -11.37
N ALA A 89 4.30 16.12 -12.46
CA ALA A 89 5.07 16.53 -13.63
C ALA A 89 4.39 17.64 -14.45
N THR A 90 3.06 17.67 -14.46
CA THR A 90 2.26 18.71 -15.12
C THR A 90 1.84 19.83 -14.16
N GLY A 91 2.14 19.69 -12.86
CA GLY A 91 1.68 20.51 -11.75
C GLY A 91 2.33 21.88 -11.56
N PHE A 92 2.91 22.47 -12.61
CA PHE A 92 3.28 23.89 -12.65
C PHE A 92 2.41 24.71 -13.63
N VAL A 93 1.20 24.24 -13.96
CA VAL A 93 0.20 25.08 -14.66
C VAL A 93 -1.10 25.26 -13.86
N PRO A 94 -1.07 25.88 -12.66
CA PRO A 94 -2.28 26.39 -12.04
C PRO A 94 -2.53 27.84 -12.51
N GLN A 95 -3.23 28.04 -13.62
CA GLN A 95 -4.04 29.26 -13.86
C GLN A 95 -5.01 29.12 -15.07
N LEU A 96 -4.71 28.30 -16.09
CA LEU A 96 -5.41 28.43 -17.40
C LEU A 96 -6.24 27.23 -17.89
N LEU A 97 -6.43 26.17 -17.09
CA LEU A 97 -7.33 25.05 -17.46
C LEU A 97 -8.68 25.05 -16.75
N ARG A 98 -9.17 26.23 -16.34
CA ARG A 98 -10.61 26.46 -16.12
C ARG A 98 -11.34 26.90 -17.41
N ALA A 99 -10.64 27.10 -18.53
CA ALA A 99 -11.22 27.70 -19.73
C ALA A 99 -11.67 26.72 -20.82
N THR A 100 -11.29 25.43 -20.76
CA THR A 100 -11.60 24.48 -21.85
C THR A 100 -12.88 23.66 -21.64
N ASN A 101 -13.52 23.74 -20.47
CA ASN A 101 -14.83 23.10 -20.25
C ASN A 101 -15.99 24.11 -20.08
N THR A 102 -15.80 25.36 -20.49
CA THR A 102 -16.84 26.40 -20.54
C THR A 102 -16.83 27.17 -21.86
N SER A 103 -16.34 26.55 -22.93
CA SER A 103 -16.35 27.12 -24.29
C SER A 103 -17.19 26.32 -25.29
N PHE A 104 -17.60 25.09 -24.96
CA PHE A 104 -18.44 24.29 -25.87
C PHE A 104 -19.92 24.70 -25.89
N SER A 105 -20.44 25.42 -24.88
CA SER A 105 -21.87 25.75 -24.80
C SER A 105 -22.24 27.21 -25.17
N ARG A 106 -21.28 28.08 -25.50
CA ARG A 106 -21.58 29.47 -25.90
C ARG A 106 -21.54 29.74 -27.41
N TYR A 107 -20.93 28.86 -28.21
CA TYR A 107 -20.93 28.99 -29.67
C TYR A 107 -22.13 28.33 -30.37
N ALA A 108 -22.86 27.43 -29.70
CA ALA A 108 -24.06 26.81 -30.27
C ALA A 108 -25.29 27.74 -30.30
N ALA A 109 -25.29 28.84 -29.55
CA ALA A 109 -26.43 29.76 -29.45
C ALA A 109 -26.36 30.98 -30.40
N SER A 110 -25.25 31.18 -31.12
CA SER A 110 -25.07 32.33 -32.03
C SER A 110 -25.52 32.06 -33.47
N TRP A 111 -25.76 30.80 -33.85
CA TRP A 111 -26.07 30.41 -35.24
C TRP A 111 -27.58 30.20 -35.50
N ALA A 112 -28.44 30.41 -34.49
CA ALA A 112 -29.88 30.17 -34.59
C ALA A 112 -30.73 31.44 -34.83
N ASN A 113 -30.13 32.62 -35.02
CA ASN A 113 -30.89 33.88 -35.15
C ASN A 113 -30.32 34.87 -36.19
N TRP A 114 -29.85 34.38 -37.34
CA TRP A 114 -29.59 35.23 -38.50
C TRP A 114 -30.76 35.10 -39.50
N PRO A 115 -31.50 36.18 -39.77
CA PRO A 115 -32.60 36.17 -40.73
C PRO A 115 -32.01 36.15 -42.15
N CYS A 116 -32.11 35.02 -42.84
CA CYS A 116 -32.12 35.02 -44.30
C CYS A 116 -33.53 35.43 -44.74
N GLY A 117 -33.68 36.62 -45.32
CA GLY A 117 -34.95 37.04 -45.91
C GLY A 117 -35.00 38.49 -46.34
N ILE A 118 -34.70 38.70 -47.64
CA ILE A 118 -34.92 39.88 -48.51
C ILE A 118 -33.71 40.81 -48.65
#